data_AF-A0A1H3SE13-F1
#
_entry.id   AF-A0A1H3SE13-F1
#
_cell.length_a   1.000
_cell.length_b   1.000
_cell.length_c   1.000
_cell.angle_alpha   90.00
_cell.angle_beta   90.00
_cell.angle_gamma   90.00
#
_symmetry.space_group_name_H-M   'P 1'
#
loop_
_entity.id
_entity.type
_entity.pdbx_description
1 polymer ?
#
loop_
_entity_poly.entity_id
_entity_poly.type
_entity_poly.pdbx_seq_one_letter_code
_entity_poly.pdbx_strand_id
1 'polypeptide(L)' 'MSLLHLLFGKPTQDDWDRVRDVKSRKTWKLVRGGIGLDIDEVIASEGYKDAVRQVQKMESDHSWAC' A
#
# COMPACT_ATOMS: atom_id res chain seq x y z
N MET A 1 -23.13 -22.94 -9.34
CA MET A 1 -21.83 -22.95 -8.64
C MET A 1 -20.78 -22.34 -9.55
N SER A 2 -20.06 -21.31 -9.11
CA SER A 2 -19.04 -20.62 -9.92
C SER A 2 -17.75 -21.44 -9.99
N LEU A 3 -17.10 -21.51 -11.16
CA LEU A 3 -15.79 -22.17 -11.37
C LEU A 3 -14.73 -21.67 -10.38
N LEU A 4 -14.80 -20.39 -10.01
CA LEU A 4 -13.90 -19.76 -9.03
C LEU A 4 -14.07 -20.36 -7.63
N HIS A 5 -15.29 -20.71 -7.22
CA HIS A 5 -15.53 -21.36 -5.92
C HIS A 5 -15.02 -22.79 -5.87
N LEU A 6 -14.91 -23.48 -7.01
CA LEU A 6 -14.34 -24.83 -7.08
C LEU A 6 -12.82 -24.80 -7.03
N LEU A 7 -12.20 -23.78 -7.64
CA LEU A 7 -10.73 -23.66 -7.71
C LEU A 7 -10.11 -23.07 -6.44
N PHE A 8 -10.78 -22.13 -5.79
CA PHE A 8 -10.22 -21.37 -4.66
C PHE A 8 -11.00 -21.54 -3.35
N GLY A 9 -12.05 -22.36 -3.34
CA GLY A 9 -12.93 -22.51 -2.20
C GLY A 9 -13.81 -21.29 -1.95
N LYS A 10 -14.53 -21.31 -0.82
CA LYS A 10 -15.26 -20.13 -0.33
C LYS A 10 -14.31 -19.24 0.45
N PRO A 11 -14.35 -17.91 0.26
CA PRO A 11 -13.54 -16.99 1.06
C PRO A 11 -13.84 -17.17 2.55
N THR A 12 -12.79 -17.27 3.35
CA THR A 12 -12.84 -17.40 4.80
C THR A 12 -13.11 -16.04 5.47
N GLN A 13 -13.43 -16.03 6.76
CA GLN A 13 -13.62 -14.77 7.50
C GLN A 13 -12.35 -13.90 7.49
N ASP A 14 -11.18 -14.53 7.59
CA ASP A 14 -9.88 -13.85 7.51
C ASP A 14 -9.67 -13.16 6.15
N ASP A 15 -10.13 -13.75 5.05
CA ASP A 15 -10.06 -13.14 3.71
C ASP A 15 -10.89 -11.85 3.66
N TRP A 16 -12.07 -11.86 4.27
CA TRP A 16 -12.94 -10.69 4.34
C TRP A 16 -12.37 -9.58 5.24
N ASP A 17 -11.79 -9.96 6.38
CA ASP A 17 -11.15 -9.04 7.30
C ASP A 17 -9.93 -8.36 6.65
N ARG A 18 -9.13 -9.13 5.90
CA ARG A 18 -7.99 -8.62 5.14
C ARG A 18 -8.41 -7.67 4.00
N VAL A 19 -9.50 -7.97 3.29
CA VAL A 19 -10.06 -7.06 2.28
C VAL A 19 -10.56 -5.75 2.92
N ARG A 20 -11.17 -5.82 4.10
CA ARG A 20 -11.63 -4.64 4.84
C ARG A 20 -10.45 -3.77 5.30
N ASP A 21 -9.37 -4.39 5.77
CA ASP A 21 -8.15 -3.69 6.16
C ASP A 21 -7.43 -3.04 4.98
N VAL A 22 -7.41 -3.71 3.82
CA VAL A 22 -6.87 -3.12 2.59
C VAL A 22 -7.73 -1.94 2.14
N LYS A 23 -9.06 -2.03 2.25
CA LYS A 23 -9.98 -0.94 1.91
C LYS A 23 -9.96 0.23 2.89
N SER A 24 -9.61 0.01 4.15
CA SER A 24 -9.56 1.08 5.17
C SER A 24 -8.33 1.99 5.00
N ARG A 25 -7.28 1.49 4.35
CA ARG A 25 -6.12 2.28 3.92
C ARG A 25 -6.50 3.09 2.69
N LYS A 26 -6.98 4.33 2.90
CA LYS A 26 -7.43 5.27 1.85
C LYS A 26 -6.50 5.36 0.63
N THR A 27 -5.19 5.27 0.87
CA THR A 27 -4.15 5.39 -0.15
C THR A 27 -4.08 4.21 -1.12
N TRP A 28 -4.70 3.07 -0.81
CA TRP A 28 -4.62 1.84 -1.61
C TRP A 28 -5.89 1.68 -2.44
N LYS A 29 -5.73 1.73 -3.77
CA LYS A 29 -6.84 1.54 -4.71
C LYS A 29 -6.63 0.24 -5.49
N LEU A 30 -7.71 -0.52 -5.66
CA LEU A 30 -7.72 -1.63 -6.61
C LEU A 30 -7.73 -1.03 -8.02
N VAL A 31 -6.63 -1.20 -8.74
CA VAL A 31 -6.50 -0.79 -10.14
C VAL A 31 -6.55 -2.03 -11.01
N ARG A 32 -6.92 -1.86 -12.29
CA ARG A 32 -6.98 -2.99 -13.22
C ARG A 32 -5.58 -3.58 -13.39
N GLY A 33 -5.32 -4.72 -12.74
CA GLY A 33 -4.01 -5.39 -12.73
C GLY A 33 -3.34 -5.52 -11.35
N GLY A 34 -3.91 -4.99 -10.26
CA GLY A 34 -3.37 -5.21 -8.91
C GLY A 34 -3.79 -4.16 -7.87
N ILE A 35 -3.04 -4.14 -6.76
CA ILE A 35 -3.14 -3.10 -5.73
C ILE A 35 -2.20 -1.97 -6.14
N GLY A 36 -2.75 -0.79 -6.40
CA GLY A 36 -1.99 0.42 -6.68
C GLY A 36 -2.15 1.44 -5.56
N LEU A 37 -1.23 2.39 -5.52
CA LEU A 37 -1.28 3.51 -4.61
C LEU A 37 -1.78 4.74 -5.37
N ASP A 38 -2.62 5.54 -4.73
CA ASP A 38 -2.92 6.87 -5.23
C ASP A 38 -1.72 7.78 -4.94
N ILE A 39 -1.03 8.19 -6.00
CA ILE A 39 0.19 9.01 -5.89
C ILE A 39 -0.11 10.35 -5.24
N ASP A 40 -1.26 10.96 -5.51
CA ASP A 40 -1.63 12.27 -4.95
C ASP A 40 -1.86 12.15 -3.44
N GLU A 41 -2.52 11.07 -2.99
CA GLU A 41 -2.70 10.82 -1.56
C GLU A 41 -1.40 10.44 -0.85
N VAL A 42 -0.50 9.70 -1.53
CA VAL A 42 0.81 9.35 -0.98
C VAL A 42 1.67 10.60 -0.80
N ILE A 43 1.75 11.47 -1.81
CA ILE A 43 2.53 12.73 -1.73
C ILE A 43 1.95 13.67 -0.66
N ALA A 44 0.62 13.69 -0.49
CA ALA A 44 -0.03 14.50 0.53
C ALA A 44 0.20 13.96 1.96
N SER A 45 0.55 12.68 2.12
CA SER A 45 0.72 12.04 3.42
C SER A 45 1.93 12.58 4.19
N GLU A 46 1.75 12.80 5.50
CA GLU A 46 2.85 13.27 6.37
C GLU A 46 4.00 12.27 6.42
N GLY A 47 3.71 10.96 6.40
CA GLY A 47 4.75 9.92 6.39
C GLY A 47 5.66 9.99 5.15
N TYR A 48 5.10 10.30 3.98
CA TYR A 48 5.91 10.51 2.78
C TYR A 48 6.77 11.77 2.88
N LYS A 49 6.21 12.89 3.36
CA LYS A 49 6.96 14.14 3.54
C LYS A 49 8.11 13.97 4.54
N ASP A 50 7.88 13.26 5.63
CA ASP A 50 8.91 12.98 6.63
C ASP A 50 10.00 12.06 6.07
N ALA A 51 9.63 11.04 5.29
CA ALA A 51 10.61 10.20 4.59
C ALA A 51 11.48 11.02 3.62
N VAL A 52 10.89 11.93 2.84
CA VAL A 52 11.64 12.83 1.94
C VAL A 52 12.60 13.72 2.72
N ARG A 53 12.17 14.30 3.84
CA ARG A 53 13.03 15.11 4.72
C ARG A 53 14.20 14.31 5.30
N GLN A 54 13.98 13.05 5.67
CA GLN A 54 15.04 12.18 6.16
C GLN A 54 16.07 11.89 5.08
N VAL A 55 15.64 11.59 3.85
CA VAL A 55 16.55 11.37 2.71
C VAL A 55 17.36 12.62 2.41
N GLN A 56 16.73 13.79 2.35
CA GLN A 56 17.43 15.06 2.13
C GLN A 56 18.48 15.34 3.22
N LYS A 57 18.16 15.03 4.48
CA LYS A 57 19.09 15.16 5.59
C LYS A 57 20.27 14.20 5.47
N MET A 58 20.02 12.95 5.05
CA MET A 58 21.08 11.97 4.79
C MET A 58 21.99 12.42 3.65
N GLU A 59 21.44 12.96 2.57
CA GLU A 59 22.20 13.51 1.45
C GLU A 59 23.08 14.69 1.87
N SER A 60 22.56 15.61 2.70
CA SER A 60 23.34 16.74 3.22
C SER A 60 24.44 16.31 4.19
N ASP A 61 24.18 15.28 5.01
CA ASP A 61 25.12 14.85 6.05
C ASP A 61 26.31 14.04 5.50
N HIS A 62 26.38 13.75 4.18
CA HIS A 62 27.41 12.88 3.56
C HIS A 62 27.60 11.52 4.26
N SER A 63 26.72 11.17 5.20
CA SER A 63 26.86 10.00 6.10
C SER A 63 26.54 8.69 5.40
N TRP A 64 26.05 8.75 4.16
CA TRP A 64 25.81 7.61 3.28
C TRP A 64 27.07 7.18 2.50
N ALA A 65 28.17 7.96 2.55
CA ALA A 65 29.39 7.71 1.80
C ALA A 65 30.51 7.01 2.61
N CYS A 66 30.17 6.29 3.67
CA CYS A 66 31.10 5.50 4.48
C CYS A 66 30.97 3.99 4.22
#